data_AF-A0A345PIV9-F1
#
_entry.id   AF-A0A345PIV9-F1
#
_cell.length_a   1.000
_cell.length_b   1.000
_cell.length_c   1.000
_cell.angle_alpha   90.00
_cell.angle_beta   90.00
_cell.angle_gamma   90.00
#
_symmetry.space_group_name_H-M   'P 1'
#
loop_
_entity.id
_entity.type
_entity.pdbx_description
1 polymer ?
#
loop_
_entity_poly.entity_id
_entity_poly.type
_entity_poly.pdbx_seq_one_letter_code
_entity_poly.pdbx_strand_id
1 'polypeptide(L)'
;MYEHFNDEILSYMYHGNMLHEDSDGKSELISPTKNMLMGAEKSFFHQESASIFSCPYRANLNPEVQFAERMIEQNGDWTLISVPKELNAPLVLRQQIAVFDVNGKSGRAVELP
;
A
#
# COMPACT_ATOMS: atom_id res chain seq x y z
N MET A 1 -3.62 0.76 18.77
CA MET A 1 -3.84 -0.59 18.21
C MET A 1 -5.33 -0.73 17.87
N TYR A 2 -5.66 -0.90 16.59
CA TYR A 2 -7.01 -1.09 16.06
C TYR A 2 -7.09 -2.43 15.33
N GLU A 3 -8.22 -3.12 15.44
CA GLU A 3 -8.47 -4.38 14.75
C GLU A 3 -9.00 -4.12 13.33
N HIS A 4 -8.42 -4.81 12.35
CA HIS A 4 -8.94 -4.92 11.00
C HIS A 4 -9.35 -6.36 10.71
N PHE A 5 -10.41 -6.52 9.91
CA PHE A 5 -10.99 -7.80 9.54
C PHE A 5 -11.36 -7.82 8.07
N ASN A 6 -10.75 -8.72 7.31
CA ASN A 6 -10.92 -8.90 5.87
C ASN A 6 -10.58 -7.64 5.05
N ASP A 7 -9.58 -6.90 5.49
CA ASP A 7 -9.09 -5.69 4.82
C ASP A 7 -7.70 -5.91 4.21
N GLU A 8 -7.47 -5.36 3.02
CA GLU A 8 -6.13 -5.08 2.50
C GLU A 8 -5.84 -3.59 2.66
N ILE A 9 -4.76 -3.27 3.37
CA ILE A 9 -4.36 -1.92 3.77
C ILE A 9 -3.07 -1.55 3.04
N LEU A 10 -3.16 -0.56 2.15
CA LEU A 10 -2.00 0.02 1.47
C LEU A 10 -1.57 1.30 2.21
N SER A 11 -0.36 1.28 2.74
CA SER A 11 0.28 2.43 3.38
C SER A 11 1.24 3.08 2.40
N TYR A 12 0.85 4.26 1.93
CA TYR A 12 1.54 5.08 0.93
C TYR A 12 1.89 6.44 1.55
N MET A 13 3.14 6.86 1.40
CA MET A 13 3.62 8.16 1.87
C MET A 13 4.09 9.00 0.68
N TYR A 14 3.59 10.23 0.55
CA TYR A 14 4.16 11.18 -0.41
C TYR A 14 5.30 12.00 0.24
N HIS A 15 5.16 12.32 1.52
CA HIS A 15 6.15 13.03 2.34
C HIS A 15 6.07 12.55 3.79
N GLY A 16 7.17 12.71 4.54
CA GLY A 16 7.26 12.29 5.95
C GLY A 16 7.43 10.79 6.12
N ASN A 17 7.47 10.34 7.38
CA ASN A 17 7.60 8.92 7.71
C ASN A 17 6.53 8.51 8.73
N MET A 18 6.16 7.23 8.70
CA MET A 18 5.22 6.63 9.64
C MET A 18 5.83 5.33 10.18
N LEU A 19 5.80 5.15 11.50
CA LEU A 19 6.20 3.89 12.11
C LEU A 19 4.99 2.97 12.15
N HIS A 20 5.10 1.83 11.48
CA HIS A 20 4.14 0.76 11.55
C HIS A 20 4.56 -0.23 12.65
N GLU A 21 3.62 -0.61 13.51
CA GLU A 21 3.78 -1.66 14.52
C GLU A 21 2.61 -2.62 14.47
N ASP A 22 2.89 -3.92 14.58
CA ASP A 22 1.88 -4.99 14.55
C ASP A 22 1.91 -5.93 15.76
N SER A 23 0.88 -6.78 15.85
CA SER A 23 0.73 -7.78 16.90
C SER A 23 1.74 -8.92 16.86
N ASP A 24 2.44 -9.11 15.73
CA ASP A 24 3.53 -10.08 15.61
C ASP A 24 4.87 -9.49 16.11
N GLY A 25 4.86 -8.23 16.57
CA GLY A 25 6.02 -7.52 17.11
C GLY A 25 6.92 -6.95 16.01
N LYS A 26 6.45 -6.86 14.77
CA LYS A 26 7.21 -6.16 13.71
C LYS A 26 7.05 -4.66 13.88
N SER A 27 8.14 -3.95 13.62
CA SER A 27 8.20 -2.50 13.64
C SER A 27 8.98 -2.03 12.42
N GLU A 28 8.31 -1.29 11.52
CA GLU A 28 8.87 -0.91 10.23
C GLU A 28 8.57 0.56 9.92
N LEU A 29 9.59 1.28 9.43
CA LEU A 29 9.42 2.68 9.02
C LEU A 29 8.95 2.75 7.57
N ILE A 30 7.75 3.29 7.37
CA ILE A 30 7.16 3.58 6.08
C ILE A 30 7.55 4.99 5.66
N SER A 31 7.97 5.15 4.41
CA SER A 31 8.52 6.40 3.87
C SER A 31 8.11 6.59 2.41
N PRO A 32 8.42 7.72 1.78
CA PRO A 32 8.08 7.93 0.38
C PRO A 32 8.76 6.97 -0.60
N THR A 33 9.85 6.33 -0.16
CA THR A 33 10.56 5.31 -0.94
C THR A 33 10.23 3.89 -0.49
N LYS A 34 9.49 3.68 0.59
CA LYS A 34 9.16 2.35 1.13
C LYS A 34 7.67 2.26 1.47
N ASN A 35 6.92 1.59 0.61
CA ASN A 35 5.50 1.35 0.77
C ASN A 35 5.25 0.01 1.47
N MET A 36 4.07 -0.11 2.09
CA MET A 36 3.63 -1.36 2.73
C MET A 36 2.23 -1.74 2.27
N LEU A 37 2.00 -3.04 2.09
CA LEU A 37 0.68 -3.61 1.92
C LEU A 37 0.47 -4.68 2.99
N MET A 38 -0.64 -4.59 3.72
CA MET A 38 -1.00 -5.51 4.79
C MET A 38 -2.38 -6.11 4.53
N GLY A 39 -2.45 -7.43 4.48
CA GLY A 39 -3.71 -8.17 4.50
C GLY A 39 -4.06 -8.59 5.92
N ALA A 40 -5.14 -8.05 6.50
CA ALA A 40 -5.57 -8.31 7.87
C ALA A 40 -6.43 -9.59 8.04
N GLU A 41 -7.15 -9.99 7.00
CA GLU A 41 -7.91 -11.25 6.91
C GLU A 41 -8.71 -11.60 8.19
N LYS A 42 -8.37 -12.67 8.92
CA LYS A 42 -9.15 -13.15 10.08
C LYS A 42 -9.20 -12.20 11.28
N SER A 43 -8.20 -11.36 11.45
CA SER A 43 -8.05 -10.36 12.51
C SER A 43 -6.59 -9.93 12.51
N PHE A 44 -6.35 -8.63 12.44
CA PHE A 44 -5.00 -8.06 12.59
C PHE A 44 -5.07 -6.76 13.36
N PHE A 45 -4.18 -6.61 14.33
CA PHE A 45 -4.12 -5.43 15.16
C PHE A 45 -2.91 -4.59 14.76
N HIS A 46 -3.14 -3.34 14.38
CA HIS A 46 -2.04 -2.42 14.05
C HIS A 46 -2.30 -1.00 14.53
N GLN A 47 -1.27 -0.16 14.47
CA GLN A 47 -1.38 1.26 14.71
C GLN A 47 -0.52 2.03 13.72
N GLU A 48 -1.11 3.08 13.16
CA GLU A 48 -0.43 3.97 12.22
C GLU A 48 -0.76 5.42 12.56
N SER A 49 0.15 6.34 12.24
CA SER A 49 0.01 7.78 12.48
C SER A 49 -0.54 8.56 11.27
N ALA A 50 -0.86 7.88 10.17
CA ALA A 50 -1.27 8.48 8.90
C ALA A 50 -2.51 7.80 8.28
N SER A 51 -3.09 8.44 7.26
CA SER A 51 -4.25 7.91 6.52
C SER A 51 -3.87 6.76 5.61
N ILE A 52 -4.76 5.77 5.51
CA ILE A 52 -4.57 4.55 4.73
C ILE A 52 -5.69 4.32 3.72
N PHE A 53 -5.37 3.59 2.66
CA PHE A 53 -6.37 3.00 1.78
C PHE A 53 -6.66 1.57 2.26
N SER A 54 -7.90 1.30 2.66
CA SER A 54 -8.37 -0.05 3.00
C SER A 54 -9.39 -0.50 1.98
N CYS A 55 -9.20 -1.71 1.44
CA CYS A 55 -10.15 -2.31 0.53
C CYS A 55 -10.55 -3.71 1.04
N PRO A 56 -11.84 -3.97 1.23
CA PRO A 56 -12.29 -5.21 1.83
C PRO A 56 -12.19 -6.38 0.85
N TYR A 57 -11.52 -7.45 1.24
CA TYR A 57 -11.41 -8.70 0.49
C TYR A 57 -11.83 -9.86 1.39
N ARG A 58 -12.87 -10.61 0.98
CA ARG A 58 -13.32 -11.79 1.73
C ARG A 58 -12.58 -13.04 1.24
N ALA A 59 -11.52 -13.39 1.95
CA ALA A 59 -11.00 -14.74 1.98
C ALA A 59 -10.58 -15.07 3.42
N ASN A 60 -10.52 -16.36 3.76
CA ASN A 60 -10.19 -16.78 5.13
C ASN A 60 -8.68 -17.10 5.21
N LEU A 61 -7.86 -16.19 4.67
CA LEU A 61 -6.42 -16.40 4.49
C LEU A 61 -5.63 -16.02 5.75
N ASN A 62 -4.35 -16.35 5.75
CA ASN A 62 -3.46 -15.90 6.81
C ASN A 62 -3.07 -14.43 6.56
N PRO A 63 -2.91 -13.63 7.63
CA PRO A 63 -2.38 -12.28 7.51
C PRO A 63 -1.01 -12.29 6.81
N GLU A 64 -0.76 -11.26 6.01
CA GLU A 64 0.49 -11.11 5.26
C GLU A 64 0.85 -9.63 5.18
N VAL A 65 2.14 -9.33 5.34
CA VAL A 65 2.68 -7.97 5.21
C VAL A 65 3.76 -7.98 4.14
N GLN A 66 3.63 -7.10 3.16
CA GLN A 66 4.56 -6.90 2.06
C GLN A 66 5.18 -5.51 2.15
N PHE A 67 6.45 -5.41 1.78
CA PHE A 67 7.16 -4.14 1.67
C PHE A 67 7.79 -4.03 0.29
N ALA A 68 7.71 -2.83 -0.28
CA ALA A 68 8.30 -2.54 -1.58
C ALA A 68 9.04 -1.22 -1.54
N GLU A 69 10.28 -1.24 -2.01
CA GLU A 69 11.03 -0.03 -2.31
C GLU A 69 10.53 0.57 -3.64
N ARG A 70 10.50 1.89 -3.73
CA ARG A 70 10.16 2.63 -4.94
C ARG A 70 11.12 3.79 -5.16
N MET A 71 11.35 4.11 -6.42
CA MET A 71 11.92 5.38 -6.83
C MET A 71 10.80 6.40 -7.00
N ILE A 72 11.07 7.66 -6.63
CA ILE A 72 10.12 8.75 -6.79
C ILE A 72 10.51 9.52 -8.05
N GLU A 73 9.71 9.38 -9.09
CA GLU A 73 9.93 10.08 -10.35
C GLU A 73 9.05 11.34 -10.41
N GLN A 74 9.65 12.46 -10.83
CA GLN A 74 8.95 13.75 -11.06
C GLN A 74 8.93 14.11 -12.56
N ASN A 75 8.93 13.09 -13.41
CA ASN A 75 8.78 13.22 -14.85
C ASN A 75 7.32 13.52 -15.25
N GLY A 76 6.35 13.04 -14.47
CA GLY A 76 4.92 13.10 -14.79
C GLY A 76 4.38 11.79 -15.36
N ASP A 77 5.17 10.71 -15.30
CA ASP A 77 4.80 9.39 -15.74
C ASP A 77 4.09 8.62 -14.61
N TRP A 78 3.26 7.64 -14.98
CA TRP A 78 2.60 6.77 -14.01
C TRP A 78 3.57 5.77 -13.39
N THR A 79 3.60 5.72 -12.07
CA THR A 79 4.33 4.70 -11.30
C THR A 79 3.34 3.64 -10.82
N LEU A 80 3.59 2.38 -11.16
CA LEU A 80 2.79 1.27 -10.66
C LEU A 80 3.15 0.97 -9.20
N ILE A 81 2.16 1.00 -8.31
CA ILE A 81 2.34 0.76 -6.87
C ILE A 81 1.97 -0.67 -6.50
N SER A 82 0.76 -1.10 -6.91
CA SER A 82 0.27 -2.45 -6.65
C SER A 82 -0.68 -2.94 -7.73
N VAL A 83 -0.75 -4.25 -7.91
CA VAL A 83 -1.63 -4.94 -8.88
C VAL A 83 -2.15 -6.24 -8.31
N PRO A 84 -3.14 -6.87 -8.97
CA PRO A 84 -3.54 -8.23 -8.67
C PRO A 84 -2.40 -9.22 -8.93
N LYS A 85 -2.37 -10.33 -8.19
CA LYS A 85 -1.31 -11.36 -8.24
C LYS A 85 -0.92 -11.86 -9.64
N GLU A 86 -1.80 -11.72 -10.62
CA GLU A 86 -1.56 -12.12 -12.01
C GLU A 86 -0.59 -11.20 -12.76
N LEU A 87 -0.19 -10.06 -12.17
CA LEU A 87 0.70 -9.07 -12.77
C LEU A 87 1.97 -8.90 -11.90
N ASN A 88 3.16 -8.84 -12.53
CA ASN A 88 4.43 -8.61 -11.83
C ASN A 88 4.48 -7.15 -11.32
N ALA A 89 4.22 -6.92 -10.04
CA ALA A 89 4.40 -5.60 -9.41
C ALA A 89 5.14 -5.67 -8.06
N PRO A 90 5.57 -4.51 -7.54
CA PRO A 90 6.25 -4.42 -6.26
C PRO A 90 5.40 -4.87 -5.06
N LEU A 91 4.09 -4.59 -5.10
CA LEU A 91 3.11 -5.04 -4.11
C LEU A 91 1.97 -5.78 -4.79
N VAL A 92 1.59 -6.93 -4.24
CA VAL A 92 0.55 -7.80 -4.80
C VAL A 92 -0.71 -7.72 -3.95
N LEU A 93 -1.77 -7.17 -4.53
CA LEU A 93 -3.13 -7.20 -3.99
C LEU A 93 -3.81 -8.52 -4.35
N ARG A 94 -4.68 -8.99 -3.47
CA ARG A 94 -5.55 -10.15 -3.73
C ARG A 94 -6.80 -9.75 -4.50
N GLN A 95 -7.15 -8.47 -4.46
CA GLN A 95 -8.22 -7.89 -5.25
C GLN A 95 -7.83 -7.62 -6.71
N GLN A 96 -8.85 -7.59 -7.57
CA GLN A 96 -8.72 -7.22 -8.99
C GLN A 96 -8.66 -5.69 -9.19
N ILE A 97 -7.76 -5.00 -8.50
CA ILE A 97 -7.52 -3.56 -8.66
C ILE A 97 -6.03 -3.29 -8.90
N ALA A 98 -5.74 -2.25 -9.70
CA ALA A 98 -4.39 -1.73 -9.88
C ALA A 98 -4.32 -0.32 -9.27
N VAL A 99 -3.24 -0.05 -8.53
CA VAL A 99 -2.98 1.26 -7.91
C VAL A 99 -1.77 1.88 -8.58
N PHE A 100 -1.95 3.11 -9.04
CA PHE A 100 -0.90 3.91 -9.65
C PHE A 100 -0.75 5.24 -8.91
N ASP A 101 0.46 5.78 -8.95
CA ASP A 101 0.80 7.13 -8.52
C ASP A 101 1.27 7.95 -9.74
N VAL A 102 0.95 9.24 -9.76
CA VAL A 102 1.49 10.17 -10.78
C VAL A 102 1.70 11.55 -10.18
N ASN A 103 2.89 12.11 -10.43
CA ASN A 103 3.20 13.49 -10.12
C ASN A 103 2.82 14.40 -11.30
N GLY A 104 1.55 14.79 -11.39
CA GLY A 104 1.05 15.67 -12.45
C GLY A 104 1.68 17.07 -12.41
N LYS A 105 1.92 17.67 -13.59
CA LYS A 105 2.43 19.03 -13.73
C LYS A 105 1.29 20.01 -14.05
N SER A 106 1.36 21.20 -13.46
CA SER A 106 0.35 22.26 -13.68
C SER A 106 0.15 22.54 -15.17
N GLY A 107 -1.11 22.57 -15.62
CA GLY A 107 -1.48 22.80 -17.01
C GLY A 107 -1.22 21.64 -17.98
N ARG A 108 -0.80 20.46 -17.49
CA ARG A 108 -0.66 19.25 -18.33
C ARG A 108 -1.77 18.26 -18.05
N ALA A 109 -2.31 17.71 -19.13
CA ALA A 109 -3.13 16.50 -19.06
C ALA A 109 -2.22 15.27 -18.90
N VAL A 110 -2.75 14.26 -18.22
CA VAL A 110 -2.15 12.92 -18.12
C VAL A 110 -3.21 11.95 -18.60
N GLU A 111 -2.87 11.06 -19.52
CA GLU A 111 -3.77 9.99 -19.99
C GLU A 111 -3.70 8.82 -19.03
N LEU A 112 -4.85 8.19 -18.73
CA LEU A 112 -4.88 6.99 -17.88
C LEU A 112 -4.17 5.82 -18.60
N PRO A 113 -3.47 4.94 -17.87
CA PRO A 113 -2.89 3.71 -18.42
C PRO A 113 -3.92 2.74 -19.01
#